data_AF-A0AB34YHH2-F1
#
_entry.id   AF-A0AB34YHH2-F1
#
_cell.length_a   1.000
_cell.length_b   1.000
_cell.length_c   1.000
_cell.angle_alpha   90.00
_cell.angle_beta   90.00
_cell.angle_gamma   90.00
#
_symmetry.space_group_name_H-M   'P 1'
#
loop_
_entity.id
_entity.type
_entity.pdbx_description
1 polymer ?
#
loop_
_entity_poly.entity_id
_entity_poly.type
_entity_poly.pdbx_seq_one_letter_code
_entity_poly.pdbx_strand_id
1 'polypeptide(L)' 'MVTTYEMLHKGDGTWSIVDKATKQPLTFKGRLQVSLTEDVAKEALAILERIEHEHAQQLDEGRQT' A
#
# COMPACT_ATOMS: atom_id res chain seq x y z
N MET A 1 10.92 2.00 -9.23
CA MET A 1 9.78 2.48 -8.40
C MET A 1 10.05 2.03 -6.97
N VAL A 2 10.05 2.95 -6.02
CA VAL A 2 10.15 2.59 -4.60
C VAL A 2 8.73 2.23 -4.18
N THR A 3 8.46 0.95 -3.93
CA THR A 3 7.20 0.55 -3.32
C THR A 3 7.22 0.94 -1.85
N THR A 4 6.39 1.93 -1.51
CA THR A 4 6.26 2.51 -0.16
C THR A 4 5.57 1.55 0.80
N TYR A 5 4.75 0.63 0.28
CA TYR A 5 3.94 -0.30 1.06
C TYR A 5 4.34 -1.75 0.80
N GLU A 6 4.10 -2.63 1.76
CA GLU A 6 4.31 -4.08 1.63
C GLU A 6 3.22 -4.89 2.33
N MET A 7 3.04 -6.12 1.88
CA MET A 7 2.22 -7.13 2.55
C MET A 7 3.03 -7.84 3.64
N LEU A 8 2.52 -7.82 4.86
CA LEU A 8 3.09 -8.53 6.00
C LEU A 8 2.20 -9.70 6.39
N HIS A 9 2.73 -10.92 6.28
CA HIS A 9 2.07 -12.13 6.79
C HIS A 9 2.20 -12.20 8.31
N LYS A 10 1.08 -12.40 8.99
CA LYS A 10 1.00 -12.58 10.44
C LYS A 10 0.97 -14.08 10.77
N GLY A 11 1.50 -14.45 11.93
CA GLY A 11 1.56 -15.85 12.38
C GLY A 11 0.20 -16.49 12.65
N ASP A 12 -0.88 -15.72 12.61
CA ASP A 12 -2.28 -16.17 12.72
C ASP A 12 -2.90 -16.53 11.35
N GLY A 13 -2.12 -16.49 10.27
CA GLY A 13 -2.58 -16.79 8.90
C GLY A 13 -3.24 -15.60 8.19
N THR A 14 -3.22 -14.41 8.81
CA THR A 14 -3.76 -13.20 8.21
C THR A 14 -2.67 -12.32 7.59
N TRP A 15 -3.09 -11.38 6.76
CA TRP A 15 -2.21 -10.42 6.09
C TRP A 15 -2.50 -8.99 6.56
N SER A 16 -1.48 -8.15 6.55
CA SER A 16 -1.61 -6.72 6.83
C SER A 16 -0.87 -5.93 5.75
N ILE A 17 -1.38 -4.76 5.38
CA ILE A 17 -0.63 -3.81 4.55
C ILE A 17 0.05 -2.82 5.47
N VAL A 18 1.37 -2.76 5.38
CA VAL A 18 2.19 -1.87 6.21
C VAL A 18 3.04 -0.95 5.34
N ASP A 19 3.37 0.21 5.88
CA ASP A 19 4.41 1.05 5.33
C ASP A 19 5.78 0.37 5.51
N LYS A 20 6.59 0.37 4.46
CA LYS A 20 7.86 -0.36 4.40
C LYS A 20 8.93 0.22 5.34
N ALA A 21 8.91 1.54 5.55
CA ALA A 21 9.88 2.23 6.38
C ALA A 21 9.58 2.08 7.88
N THR A 22 8.30 2.19 8.25
CA THR A 22 7.85 2.23 9.64
C THR A 22 7.31 0.89 10.13
N LYS A 23 6.99 -0.03 9.21
CA LYS A 23 6.28 -1.30 9.48
C LYS A 23 4.93 -1.11 10.19
N GLN A 24 4.36 0.08 10.09
CA GLN A 24 3.06 0.39 10.68
C GLN A 24 1.93 0.07 9.71
N PRO A 25 0.83 -0.54 10.19
CA PRO A 25 -0.36 -0.73 9.38
C PRO A 25 -0.96 0.61 8.96
N LEU A 26 -1.45 0.68 7.73
CA LEU A 26 -2.07 1.89 7.21
C LEU A 26 -3.60 1.76 7.13
N THR A 27 -4.27 2.91 7.09
CA THR A 27 -5.71 2.99 6.84
C THR A 27 -5.95 3.28 5.38
N PHE A 28 -6.68 2.40 4.69
CA PHE A 28 -7.05 2.56 3.30
C PHE A 28 -8.56 2.43 3.13
N LYS A 29 -9.18 3.35 2.36
CA LYS A 29 -10.64 3.46 2.21
C LYS A 29 -11.40 3.47 3.55
N GLY A 30 -10.83 4.14 4.57
CA GLY A 30 -11.42 4.24 5.91
C GLY A 30 -11.33 2.95 6.75
N ARG A 31 -10.57 1.94 6.31
CA ARG A 31 -10.37 0.69 7.05
C ARG A 31 -8.89 0.43 7.31
N LEU A 32 -8.59 0.06 8.55
CA LEU A 32 -7.25 -0.38 8.92
C LEU A 32 -6.92 -1.69 8.18
N GLN A 33 -5.81 -1.72 7.46
CA GLN A 33 -5.41 -2.84 6.62
C GLN A 33 -4.69 -3.93 7.44
N VAL A 34 -5.42 -4.54 8.37
CA VAL A 34 -4.97 -5.64 9.24
C VAL A 34 -5.94 -6.81 9.16
N SER A 35 -5.47 -8.00 9.52
CA SER A 35 -6.29 -9.23 9.56
C SER A 35 -7.03 -9.53 8.25
N LEU A 36 -6.37 -9.27 7.12
CA LEU A 36 -6.89 -9.49 5.76
C LEU A 36 -6.63 -10.93 5.31
N THR A 37 -7.43 -11.41 4.36
CA THR A 37 -7.06 -12.58 3.56
C THR A 37 -5.98 -12.19 2.54
N GLU A 38 -5.26 -13.19 2.04
CA GLU A 38 -4.19 -12.95 1.05
C GLU A 38 -4.71 -12.23 -0.21
N ASP A 39 -5.85 -12.66 -0.75
CA ASP A 39 -6.45 -12.05 -1.94
C ASP A 39 -6.82 -10.59 -1.72
N VAL A 40 -7.43 -10.27 -0.58
CA VAL A 40 -7.80 -8.89 -0.23
C VAL A 40 -6.57 -8.02 -0.05
N ALA A 41 -5.52 -8.56 0.58
CA ALA A 41 -4.27 -7.85 0.75
C ALA A 41 -3.56 -7.58 -0.60
N LYS A 42 -3.57 -8.55 -1.53
CA LYS A 42 -3.04 -8.36 -2.89
C LYS A 42 -3.80 -7.27 -3.66
N GLU A 43 -5.12 -7.29 -3.61
CA GLU A 43 -5.95 -6.28 -4.26
C GLU A 43 -5.68 -4.88 -3.67
N ALA A 44 -5.63 -4.77 -2.35
CA ALA A 44 -5.35 -3.51 -1.67
C ALA A 44 -3.95 -2.97 -2.03
N LEU A 45 -2.92 -3.83 -2.05
CA LEU A 45 -1.56 -3.44 -2.42
C LEU A 45 -1.51 -2.95 -3.87
N ALA A 46 -2.13 -3.67 -4.81
CA ALA A 46 -2.13 -3.28 -6.23
C ALA A 46 -2.79 -1.90 -6.45
N ILE A 47 -3.86 -1.59 -5.71
CA ILE A 47 -4.50 -0.27 -5.79
C ILE A 47 -3.57 0.81 -5.22
N LEU A 48 -2.91 0.56 -4.09
CA LEU A 48 -1.97 1.50 -3.48
C LEU A 48 -0.78 1.78 -4.39
N GLU A 49 -0.20 0.74 -5.00
CA GLU A 49 0.90 0.88 -5.96
C GLU A 49 0.50 1.71 -7.17
N ARG A 50 -0.73 1.52 -7.67
CA ARG A 50 -1.26 2.33 -8.77
C ARG A 50 -1.40 3.81 -8.38
N ILE A 51 -1.95 4.10 -7.20
CA ILE A 51 -2.12 5.48 -6.71
C ILE A 51 -0.76 6.15 -6.55
N GLU A 52 0.23 5.47 -5.99
CA GLU A 52 1.60 5.99 -5.86
C GLU A 52 2.22 6.25 -7.23
N HIS A 53 1.99 5.37 -8.21
CA HIS A 53 2.47 5.57 -9.56
C HIS A 53 1.82 6.79 -10.23
N GLU A 54 0.51 6.94 -10.10
CA GLU A 54 -0.25 8.11 -10.60
C GLU A 54 0.22 9.41 -9.93
N HIS A 55 0.46 9.42 -8.61
CA HIS A 55 1.01 10.56 -7.89
C HIS A 55 2.44 10.92 -8.33
N ALA A 56 3.30 9.91 -8.52
CA ALA A 56 4.66 10.12 -8.98
C ALA A 56 4.70 10.74 -10.40
N GLN A 57 3.77 10.34 -11.28
CA GLN A 57 3.64 10.91 -12.62
C GLN A 57 3.15 12.37 -12.58
N GLN A 58 2.14 12.68 -11.76
CA GLN A 58 1.62 14.06 -11.64
C GLN A 58 2.65 15.03 -11.06
N LEU A 59 3.51 14.57 -10.14
CA LEU A 59 4.59 15.40 -9.58
C LEU A 59 5.70 15.70 -10.59
N ASP A 60 5.92 14.83 -11.58
CA ASP A 60 6.88 15.06 -12.67
C ASP A 60 6.32 16.11 -13.65
N GLU A 61 5.03 16.01 -14.00
CA GLU A 61 4.35 16.97 -14.89
C GLU A 61 4.21 18.37 -14.29
N GLY A 62 3.91 18.48 -12.99
CA GLY A 62 3.77 19.78 -12.30
C GLY A 62 5.08 20.54 -12.09
N ARG A 63 6.23 19.93 -12.37
CA ARG A 63 7.56 20.54 -12.24
C ARG A 63 8.09 21.12 -13.55
N GLN A 64 7.38 20.90 -14.66
CA GLN A 64 7.76 21.36 -16.01
C GLN A 64 7.01 22.62 -16.48
N THR A 65 6.17 23.24 -15.65
CA THR A 65 5.49 24.52 -15.95
C THR A 65 6.10 25.67 -15.18
#